data_AF-A0A7S0D3R0-F1
#
_entry.id   AF-A0A7S0D3R0-F1
#
_cell.length_a   1.000
_cell.length_b   1.000
_cell.length_c   1.000
_cell.angle_alpha   90.00
_cell.angle_beta   90.00
_cell.angle_gamma   90.00
#
_symmetry.space_group_name_H-M   'P 1'
#
loop_
_entity.id
_entity.type
_entity.pdbx_description
1 polymer ?
#
loop_
_entity_poly.entity_id
_entity_poly.type
_entity_poly.pdbx_seq_one_letter_code
_entity_poly.pdbx_strand_id
1 'polypeptide(L)'
;KKTYVCRFWDTAALNWSTNGVQTLKPPSNSSMTTACSSTHLSVFDVAEFTEFQFEINSFSDDDIVGEAFLIGNAYMVFCFIMVVIWIIMLYLAFKWDMYIEKSRGERISADFWQKFNRMRQIRLSKRSWRHMKKILKWGFQRGHP
;
A
#
# COMPACT_ATOMS: atom_id res chain seq x y z
N LYS A 1 -17.70 -58.60 -19.75
CA LYS A 1 -16.65 -57.58 -20.02
C LYS A 1 -16.56 -56.72 -18.77
N LYS A 2 -15.41 -56.64 -18.11
CA LYS A 2 -15.24 -55.70 -16.98
C LYS A 2 -15.19 -54.29 -17.56
N THR A 3 -15.99 -53.39 -17.02
CA THR A 3 -16.06 -52.00 -17.46
C THR A 3 -15.28 -51.17 -16.44
N TYR A 4 -14.12 -50.66 -16.83
CA TYR A 4 -13.32 -49.80 -15.97
C TYR A 4 -13.98 -48.42 -15.93
N VAL A 5 -14.09 -47.83 -14.73
CA VAL A 5 -14.70 -46.52 -14.53
C VAL A 5 -13.78 -45.67 -13.67
N CYS A 6 -13.31 -44.58 -14.26
CA CYS A 6 -12.56 -43.54 -13.56
C CYS A 6 -13.49 -42.75 -12.64
N ARG A 7 -13.06 -42.51 -11.41
CA ARG A 7 -13.77 -41.74 -10.40
C ARG A 7 -12.81 -40.83 -9.66
N PHE A 8 -13.34 -39.75 -9.11
CA PHE A 8 -12.59 -38.81 -8.27
C PHE A 8 -13.25 -38.70 -6.90
N TRP A 9 -12.47 -38.33 -5.88
CA TRP A 9 -13.00 -38.07 -4.56
C TRP A 9 -13.65 -36.69 -4.53
N ASP A 10 -14.95 -36.63 -4.33
CA ASP A 10 -15.69 -35.39 -4.14
C ASP A 10 -15.66 -35.01 -2.66
N THR A 11 -14.87 -33.99 -2.34
CA THR A 11 -14.72 -33.50 -0.97
C THR A 11 -15.98 -32.82 -0.43
N ALA A 12 -16.85 -32.28 -1.29
CA ALA A 12 -18.11 -31.68 -0.89
C ALA A 12 -19.16 -32.75 -0.57
N ALA A 13 -19.19 -33.83 -1.37
CA ALA A 13 -20.18 -34.90 -1.23
C ALA A 13 -19.75 -36.06 -0.33
N LEU A 14 -18.49 -36.12 0.12
CA LEU A 14 -18.07 -37.18 1.04
C LEU A 14 -17.83 -38.53 0.35
N ASN A 15 -17.76 -38.56 -0.99
CA ASN A 15 -17.91 -39.80 -1.75
C ASN A 15 -17.07 -39.84 -3.04
N TRP A 16 -17.00 -41.03 -3.65
CA TRP A 16 -16.45 -41.18 -5.00
C TRP A 16 -17.50 -40.79 -6.04
N SER A 17 -17.13 -39.89 -6.96
CA SER A 17 -17.99 -39.37 -8.00
C SER A 17 -17.39 -39.61 -9.39
N THR A 18 -18.25 -39.72 -10.40
CA THR A 18 -17.87 -39.82 -11.82
C THR A 18 -18.26 -38.57 -12.62
N ASN A 19 -18.82 -37.56 -11.94
CA ASN A 19 -19.26 -36.34 -12.60
C ASN A 19 -18.04 -35.56 -13.12
N GLY A 20 -18.06 -35.16 -14.40
CA GLY A 20 -16.91 -34.46 -15.00
C GLY A 20 -15.67 -35.34 -15.18
N VAL A 21 -15.81 -36.67 -15.10
CA VAL A 21 -14.74 -37.63 -15.40
C VAL A 21 -15.17 -38.53 -16.55
N GLN A 22 -14.33 -38.65 -17.57
CA GLN A 22 -14.53 -39.54 -18.69
C GLN A 22 -13.44 -40.62 -18.71
N THR A 23 -13.86 -41.87 -18.79
CA THR A 23 -12.94 -42.99 -19.00
C THR A 23 -12.69 -43.15 -20.48
N LEU A 24 -11.44 -42.96 -20.90
CA LEU A 24 -11.04 -43.14 -22.28
C LEU A 24 -10.72 -44.62 -22.52
N LYS A 25 -11.15 -45.13 -23.68
CA LYS A 25 -10.86 -46.52 -24.06
C LYS A 25 -9.35 -46.68 -24.22
N PRO A 26 -8.73 -47.71 -23.62
CA PRO A 26 -7.31 -47.97 -23.81
C PRO A 26 -6.99 -48.11 -25.32
N PRO A 27 -5.84 -47.60 -25.78
CA PRO A 27 -5.35 -47.96 -27.10
C PRO A 27 -5.27 -49.49 -27.17
N SER A 28 -5.72 -50.05 -28.29
CA SER A 28 -6.03 -51.49 -28.48
C SER A 28 -4.89 -52.48 -28.19
N ASN A 29 -3.70 -52.00 -27.81
CA ASN A 29 -2.49 -52.78 -27.65
C ASN A 29 -1.94 -52.82 -26.21
N SER A 30 -2.56 -52.14 -25.23
CA SER A 30 -2.12 -52.16 -23.82
C SER A 30 -3.30 -52.47 -22.89
N SER A 31 -3.42 -53.73 -22.49
CA SER A 31 -4.51 -54.24 -21.64
C SER A 31 -4.48 -53.77 -20.18
N MET A 32 -3.48 -52.95 -19.79
CA MET A 32 -3.25 -52.57 -18.39
C MET A 32 -3.29 -51.06 -18.12
N THR A 33 -3.45 -50.20 -19.13
CA THR A 33 -3.45 -48.75 -18.94
C THR A 33 -4.84 -48.17 -19.20
N THR A 34 -5.48 -47.63 -18.17
CA THR A 34 -6.75 -46.90 -18.32
C THR A 34 -6.46 -45.41 -18.33
N ALA A 35 -6.83 -44.71 -19.40
CA ALA A 35 -6.71 -43.26 -19.48
C ALA A 35 -8.00 -42.60 -18.96
N CYS A 36 -7.84 -41.59 -18.11
CA CYS A 36 -8.95 -40.83 -17.53
C CYS A 36 -8.79 -39.36 -17.90
N SER A 37 -9.87 -38.71 -18.35
CA SER A 37 -9.93 -37.26 -18.51
C SER A 37 -10.85 -36.70 -17.45
N SER A 38 -10.42 -35.66 -16.74
CA SER A 38 -11.21 -35.03 -15.68
C SER A 38 -11.11 -33.51 -15.71
N THR A 39 -12.21 -32.86 -15.38
CA THR A 39 -12.30 -31.40 -15.14
C THR A 39 -12.01 -31.00 -13.70
N HIS A 40 -11.74 -31.96 -12.81
CA HIS A 40 -11.54 -31.73 -11.38
C HIS A 40 -10.07 -31.97 -11.00
N LEU A 41 -9.57 -31.25 -10.01
CA LEU A 41 -8.26 -31.53 -9.40
C LEU A 41 -8.51 -32.20 -8.04
N SER A 42 -8.45 -33.53 -7.98
CA SER A 42 -8.73 -34.29 -6.77
C SER A 42 -7.93 -35.61 -6.72
N VAL A 43 -8.18 -36.42 -5.70
CA VAL A 43 -7.73 -37.81 -5.63
C VAL A 43 -8.52 -38.62 -6.64
N PHE A 44 -7.80 -39.37 -7.47
CA PHE A 44 -8.39 -40.21 -8.52
C PHE A 44 -8.22 -41.68 -8.19
N ASP A 45 -9.19 -42.47 -8.65
CA ASP A 45 -9.19 -43.91 -8.58
C ASP A 45 -9.83 -44.49 -9.83
N VAL A 46 -9.43 -45.70 -10.21
CA VAL A 46 -10.10 -46.50 -11.23
C VAL A 46 -10.71 -47.68 -10.51
N ALA A 47 -12.04 -47.74 -10.49
CA ALA A 47 -12.74 -48.84 -9.84
C ALA A 47 -12.24 -50.18 -10.42
N GLU A 48 -11.81 -51.08 -9.52
CA GLU A 48 -11.29 -52.43 -9.80
C GLU A 48 -9.83 -52.53 -10.30
N PHE A 49 -9.01 -51.47 -10.24
CA PHE A 49 -7.56 -51.54 -10.53
C PHE A 49 -6.70 -51.35 -9.27
N THR A 50 -5.57 -52.06 -9.19
CA THR A 50 -4.62 -51.98 -8.07
C THR A 50 -3.37 -51.15 -8.39
N GLU A 51 -3.12 -50.85 -9.67
CA GLU A 51 -1.95 -50.11 -10.13
C GLU A 51 -2.38 -48.91 -10.99
N PHE A 52 -1.93 -47.72 -10.62
CA PHE A 52 -2.24 -46.48 -11.32
C PHE A 52 -0.95 -45.82 -11.81
N GLN A 53 -0.95 -45.36 -13.05
CA GLN A 53 0.04 -44.41 -13.56
C GLN A 53 -0.72 -43.13 -13.92
N PHE A 54 -0.40 -42.04 -13.23
CA PHE A 54 -0.97 -40.73 -13.52
C PHE A 54 -0.01 -39.96 -14.40
N GLU A 55 -0.46 -39.60 -15.60
CA GLU A 55 0.16 -38.55 -16.39
C GLU A 55 -0.76 -37.32 -16.30
N ILE A 56 -0.36 -36.37 -15.45
CA ILE A 56 -1.08 -35.11 -15.30
C ILE A 56 -0.61 -34.23 -16.46
N ASN A 57 -1.39 -34.16 -17.54
CA ASN A 57 -1.33 -33.03 -18.45
C ASN A 57 -1.89 -31.83 -17.69
N SER A 58 -1.03 -31.17 -16.92
CA SER A 58 -1.37 -29.90 -16.28
C SER A 58 -1.90 -28.97 -17.35
N PHE A 59 -3.07 -28.41 -17.07
CA PHE A 59 -3.72 -27.35 -17.82
C PHE A 59 -2.70 -26.40 -18.46
N SER A 60 -2.92 -26.08 -19.72
CA SER A 60 -2.21 -25.02 -20.42
C SER A 60 -2.21 -23.77 -19.52
N ASP A 61 -1.02 -23.26 -19.20
CA ASP A 61 -0.81 -22.03 -18.42
C ASP A 61 -1.57 -20.82 -19.02
N ASP A 62 -2.08 -20.93 -20.25
CA ASP A 62 -2.74 -19.87 -20.98
C ASP A 62 -4.12 -19.47 -20.44
N ASP A 63 -4.85 -20.36 -19.74
CA ASP A 63 -6.19 -20.04 -19.22
C ASP A 63 -6.17 -19.40 -17.80
N ILE A 64 -5.02 -19.40 -17.12
CA ILE A 64 -4.87 -18.80 -15.77
C ILE A 64 -4.49 -17.31 -15.83
N VAL A 65 -4.11 -16.80 -17.02
CA VAL A 65 -3.60 -15.43 -17.18
C VAL A 65 -4.70 -14.36 -17.11
N GLY A 66 -5.98 -14.76 -17.25
CA GLY A 66 -7.11 -13.81 -17.32
C GLY A 66 -7.59 -13.21 -16.00
N GLU A 67 -7.60 -13.99 -14.91
CA GLU A 67 -8.33 -13.59 -13.67
C GLU A 67 -7.50 -13.59 -12.37
N ALA A 68 -6.25 -14.09 -12.38
CA ALA A 68 -5.48 -14.32 -11.16
C ALA A 68 -4.45 -13.24 -10.79
N PHE A 69 -4.23 -12.21 -11.62
CA PHE A 69 -3.07 -11.32 -11.43
C PHE A 69 -3.16 -10.41 -10.19
N LEU A 70 -4.35 -10.26 -9.59
CA LEU A 70 -4.55 -9.46 -8.36
C LEU A 70 -5.00 -10.26 -7.13
N ILE A 71 -5.53 -11.48 -7.30
CA ILE A 71 -6.20 -12.21 -6.20
C ILE A 71 -5.33 -13.36 -5.67
N GLY A 72 -4.44 -13.94 -6.49
CA GLY A 72 -3.69 -15.15 -6.11
C GLY A 72 -2.43 -14.91 -5.26
N ASN A 73 -1.86 -13.70 -5.25
CA ASN A 73 -0.55 -13.47 -4.65
C ASN A 73 -0.60 -12.38 -3.58
N ALA A 74 -0.89 -12.81 -2.33
CA ALA A 74 -0.99 -11.93 -1.16
C ALA A 74 0.23 -11.00 -0.98
N TYR A 75 1.41 -11.45 -1.42
CA TYR A 75 2.63 -10.64 -1.41
C TYR A 75 2.55 -9.44 -2.35
N MET A 76 1.97 -9.58 -3.54
CA MET A 76 1.83 -8.47 -4.49
C MET A 76 0.85 -7.40 -3.98
N VAL A 77 -0.24 -7.83 -3.36
CA VAL A 77 -1.22 -6.93 -2.72
C VAL A 77 -0.58 -6.19 -1.55
N PHE A 78 0.18 -6.90 -0.71
CA PHE A 78 0.92 -6.29 0.40
C PHE A 78 1.95 -5.25 -0.10
N CYS A 79 2.74 -5.59 -1.13
CA CYS A 79 3.70 -4.66 -1.73
C CYS A 79 3.00 -3.40 -2.27
N PHE A 80 1.85 -3.55 -2.95
CA PHE A 80 1.10 -2.41 -3.45
C PHE A 80 0.59 -1.50 -2.32
N ILE A 81 0.05 -2.08 -1.25
CA ILE A 81 -0.39 -1.33 -0.07
C ILE A 81 0.77 -0.57 0.56
N MET A 82 1.94 -1.21 0.71
CA MET A 82 3.14 -0.57 1.25
C MET A 82 3.61 0.61 0.38
N VAL A 83 3.58 0.48 -0.94
CA VAL A 83 3.92 1.57 -1.86
C VAL A 83 2.93 2.73 -1.72
N VAL A 84 1.62 2.46 -1.65
CA VAL A 84 0.60 3.50 -1.48
C VAL A 84 0.79 4.23 -0.14
N ILE A 85 1.01 3.51 0.95
CA ILE A 85 1.30 4.11 2.27
C ILE A 85 2.55 4.99 2.19
N TRP A 86 3.60 4.53 1.51
CA TRP A 86 4.83 5.29 1.35
C TRP A 86 4.63 6.60 0.58
N ILE A 87 3.86 6.58 -0.51
CA ILE A 87 3.50 7.79 -1.28
C ILE A 87 2.72 8.78 -0.40
N ILE A 88 1.76 8.30 0.39
CA ILE A 88 0.98 9.15 1.31
C ILE A 88 1.90 9.77 2.37
N MET A 89 2.80 8.98 2.96
CA MET A 89 3.76 9.46 3.95
C MET A 89 4.69 10.53 3.38
N LEU A 90 5.19 10.35 2.15
CA LEU A 90 5.98 11.36 1.46
C LEU A 90 5.20 12.66 1.22
N TYR A 91 3.95 12.56 0.77
CA TYR A 91 3.10 13.72 0.59
C TYR A 91 2.90 14.50 1.90
N LEU A 92 2.62 13.79 3.00
CA LEU A 92 2.45 14.39 4.32
C LEU A 92 3.75 15.02 4.83
N ALA A 93 4.89 14.37 4.63
CA ALA A 93 6.20 14.90 5.01
C ALA A 93 6.51 16.21 4.26
N PHE A 94 6.24 16.25 2.95
CA PHE A 94 6.43 17.46 2.15
C PHE A 94 5.51 18.59 2.60
N LYS A 95 4.23 18.30 2.85
CA LYS A 95 3.26 19.27 3.40
C LYS A 95 3.70 19.81 4.77
N TRP A 96 4.21 18.92 5.62
CA TRP A 96 4.69 19.27 6.96
C TRP A 96 5.93 20.17 6.89
N ASP A 97 6.87 19.88 5.99
CA ASP A 97 8.07 20.69 5.81
C ASP A 97 7.73 22.11 5.32
N MET A 98 6.83 22.22 4.34
CA MET A 98 6.29 23.52 3.91
C MET A 98 5.59 24.29 5.04
N TYR A 99 4.84 23.59 5.90
CA TYR A 99 4.18 24.21 7.05
C TYR A 99 5.20 24.73 8.06
N ILE A 100 6.26 23.95 8.35
CA ILE A 100 7.36 24.38 9.22
C ILE A 100 8.03 25.62 8.64
N GLU A 101 8.35 25.63 7.37
CA GLU A 101 9.04 26.74 6.72
C GLU A 101 8.22 28.04 6.81
N LYS A 102 6.91 27.96 6.54
CA LYS A 102 5.99 29.08 6.70
C LYS A 102 5.94 29.59 8.15
N SER A 103 5.83 28.67 9.12
CA SER A 103 5.78 29.04 10.54
C SER A 103 7.09 29.66 11.05
N ARG A 104 8.24 29.23 10.51
CA ARG A 104 9.56 29.85 10.80
C ARG A 104 9.65 31.24 10.21
N GLY A 105 9.21 31.45 8.97
CA GLY A 105 9.14 32.77 8.34
C GLY A 105 8.28 33.76 9.13
N GLU A 106 7.10 33.32 9.58
CA GLU A 106 6.20 34.12 10.42
C GLU A 106 6.85 34.48 11.77
N ARG A 107 7.51 33.53 12.44
CA ARG A 107 8.23 33.80 13.70
C ARG A 107 9.37 34.80 13.54
N ILE A 108 10.17 34.66 12.47
CA ILE A 108 11.28 35.59 12.17
C ILE A 108 10.73 37.00 11.91
N SER A 109 9.63 37.10 11.16
CA SER A 109 8.99 38.39 10.88
C SER A 109 8.44 39.06 12.15
N ALA A 110 7.84 38.28 13.06
CA ALA A 110 7.31 38.78 14.32
C ALA A 110 8.43 39.28 15.25
N ASP A 111 9.53 38.53 15.37
CA ASP A 111 10.69 38.95 16.18
C ASP A 111 11.37 40.20 15.59
N PHE A 112 11.46 40.29 14.26
CA PHE A 112 11.93 41.52 13.59
C PHE A 112 11.05 42.73 13.95
N TRP A 113 9.72 42.61 13.83
CA TRP A 113 8.80 43.70 14.13
C TRP A 113 8.82 44.11 15.61
N GLN A 114 8.94 43.15 16.53
CA GLN A 114 9.09 43.44 17.95
C GLN A 114 10.39 44.21 18.24
N LYS A 115 11.53 43.75 17.70
CA LYS A 115 12.83 44.42 17.85
C LYS A 115 12.83 45.82 17.21
N PHE A 116 12.22 45.95 16.04
CA PHE A 116 12.10 47.23 15.34
C PHE A 116 11.25 48.24 16.14
N ASN A 117 10.09 47.80 16.65
CA ASN A 117 9.23 48.65 17.48
C ASN A 117 9.92 49.05 18.79
N ARG A 118 10.68 48.15 19.43
CA ARG A 118 11.48 48.45 20.62
C ARG A 118 12.54 49.52 20.31
N MET A 119 13.26 49.40 19.20
CA MET A 119 14.23 50.41 18.77
C MET A 119 13.58 51.76 18.47
N ARG A 120 12.39 51.76 17.85
CA ARG A 120 11.63 52.98 17.58
C ARG A 120 11.23 53.68 18.88
N GLN A 121 10.72 52.95 19.87
CA GLN A 121 10.38 53.50 21.19
C GLN A 121 11.62 54.08 21.91
N ILE A 122 12.76 53.39 21.88
CA ILE A 122 14.02 53.89 22.45
C ILE A 122 14.48 55.18 21.76
N ARG A 123 14.36 55.29 20.43
CA ARG A 123 14.69 56.54 19.72
C ARG A 123 13.74 57.67 20.07
N LEU A 124 12.43 57.39 20.16
CA LEU A 124 11.43 58.38 20.51
C LEU A 124 11.61 58.88 21.95
N SER A 125 11.88 58.00 22.91
CA SER A 125 12.18 58.39 24.30
C SER A 125 13.49 59.18 24.40
N LYS A 126 14.55 58.79 23.69
CA LYS A 126 15.81 59.56 23.63
C LYS A 126 15.65 60.91 22.94
N ARG A 127 14.75 61.03 21.96
CA ARG A 127 14.46 62.30 21.27
C ARG A 127 13.60 63.21 22.15
N SER A 128 12.57 62.68 22.82
CA SER A 128 11.76 63.46 23.76
C SER A 128 12.59 63.92 24.95
N TRP A 129 13.46 63.06 25.51
CA TRP A 129 14.34 63.43 26.62
C TRP A 129 15.35 64.51 26.24
N ARG A 130 15.94 64.44 25.04
CA ARG A 130 16.83 65.49 24.53
C ARG A 130 16.09 66.80 24.26
N HIS A 131 14.86 66.73 23.75
CA HIS A 131 14.03 67.91 23.52
C HIS A 131 13.58 68.55 24.85
N MET A 132 13.18 67.73 25.82
CA MET A 132 12.76 68.15 27.16
C MET A 132 13.93 68.75 27.93
N LYS A 133 15.14 68.19 27.83
CA LYS A 133 16.37 68.81 28.37
C LYS A 133 16.66 70.18 27.74
N LYS A 134 16.46 70.34 26.43
CA LYS A 134 16.62 71.65 25.78
C LYS A 134 15.58 72.66 26.28
N ILE A 135 14.32 72.24 26.44
CA ILE A 135 13.24 73.09 26.96
C ILE A 135 13.51 73.49 28.43
N LEU A 136 13.91 72.53 29.28
CA LEU A 136 14.29 72.81 30.67
C LEU A 136 15.49 73.76 30.77
N LYS A 137 16.51 73.58 29.93
CA LYS A 137 17.67 74.49 29.88
C LYS A 137 17.27 75.90 29.45
N TRP A 138 16.37 76.02 28.47
CA TRP A 138 15.80 77.30 28.05
C TRP A 138 14.94 77.96 29.13
N GLY A 139 14.13 77.18 29.87
CA GLY A 139 13.33 77.67 30.98
C GLY A 139 14.18 78.19 32.14
N PHE A 140 15.24 77.46 32.51
CA PHE A 140 16.19 77.90 33.55
C PHE A 140 16.98 79.15 33.15
N GLN A 141 17.32 79.32 31.86
CA GLN A 141 18.00 80.53 31.38
C GLN A 141 17.11 81.78 31.36
N ARG A 142 15.78 81.63 31.37
CA ARG A 142 14.83 82.76 31.40
C ARG A 142 14.25 83.02 32.80
N GLY A 143 14.44 82.11 33.74
CA GLY A 143 13.88 82.17 35.10
C GLY A 143 14.79 82.77 36.17
N HIS A 144 15.97 83.27 35.80
CA HIS A 144 16.84 84.02 36.72
C HIS A 144 16.84 85.51 36.32
N PRO A 145 16.24 86.40 37.13
CA PRO A 145 16.64 87.81 37.15
C PRO A 145 18.08 87.98 37.65
#